data_AF-A0A3D5IX37-F1
#
_entry.id   AF-A0A3D5IX37-F1
#
_cell.length_a   1.000
_cell.length_b   1.000
_cell.length_c   1.000
_cell.angle_alpha   90.00
_cell.angle_beta   90.00
_cell.angle_gamma   90.00
#
_symmetry.space_group_name_H-M   'P 1'
#
loop_
_entity.id
_entity.type
_entity.pdbx_description
1 polymer ?
#
loop_
_entity_poly.entity_id
_entity_poly.type
_entity_poly.pdbx_seq_one_letter_code
_entity_poly.pdbx_strand_id
1 'polypeptide(L)' 'MLIDEVKSYCEELLSSQSCKEMSFHNLEHTRDVVANIKTIGKSMGLSASFMEPVIIAGWFHDT' A
#
# COMPACT_ATOMS: atom_id res chain seq x y z
N MET A 1 -7.92 -12.49 1.02
CA MET A 1 -7.43 -12.39 -0.38
C MET A 1 -5.97 -11.96 -0.32
N LEU A 2 -5.16 -12.16 -1.37
CA LEU A 2 -3.71 -11.88 -1.34
C LEU A 2 -3.40 -10.43 -0.89
N ILE A 3 -4.19 -9.44 -1.33
CA ILE A 3 -4.05 -8.04 -0.90
C ILE A 3 -4.22 -7.85 0.61
N ASP A 4 -5.11 -8.63 1.26
CA ASP A 4 -5.33 -8.53 2.71
C ASP A 4 -4.14 -9.09 3.50
N GLU A 5 -3.53 -10.17 3.00
CA GLU A 5 -2.32 -10.77 3.56
C GLU A 5 -1.12 -9.81 3.41
N VAL A 6 -0.95 -9.23 2.22
CA VAL A 6 0.09 -8.21 1.94
C VAL A 6 -0.11 -6.98 2.83
N LYS A 7 -1.34 -6.46 2.93
CA LYS A 7 -1.66 -5.34 3.83
C LYS A 7 -1.22 -5.66 5.25
N SER A 8 -1.63 -6.80 5.78
CA SER A 8 -1.35 -7.18 7.17
C SER A 8 0.17 -7.30 7.41
N TYR A 9 0.88 -7.92 6.47
CA TYR A 9 2.34 -8.03 6.52
C TYR A 9 3.04 -6.66 6.51
N CYS A 10 2.68 -5.78 5.58
CA CYS A 10 3.28 -4.45 5.47
C CYS A 10 2.92 -3.55 6.67
N GLU A 11 1.70 -3.65 7.20
CA GLU A 11 1.29 -2.93 8.42
C GLU A 11 2.14 -3.35 9.63
N GLU A 12 2.38 -4.65 9.80
CA GLU A 12 3.26 -5.16 10.85
C GLU A 12 4.72 -4.73 10.65
N LEU A 13 5.23 -4.85 9.42
CA LEU A 13 6.60 -4.50 9.06
C LEU A 13 6.90 -3.01 9.31
N LEU A 14 6.06 -2.12 8.80
CA LEU A 14 6.25 -0.67 8.92
C LEU A 14 5.98 -0.16 10.34
N SER A 15 5.19 -0.88 11.14
CA SER A 15 4.95 -0.55 12.56
C SER A 15 6.07 -1.04 13.49
N SER A 16 6.86 -2.03 13.08
CA SER A 16 7.92 -2.64 13.88
C SER A 16 9.34 -2.16 13.51
N GLN A 17 9.51 -1.52 12.36
CA GLN A 17 10.77 -0.94 11.91
C GLN A 17 10.95 0.55 12.30
N SER A 18 12.10 1.12 11.91
CA SER A 18 12.42 2.54 12.05
C SER A 18 11.40 3.49 11.41
N CYS A 19 10.60 3.02 10.47
CA CYS A 19 9.53 3.79 9.82
C CYS A 19 8.51 4.40 10.79
N LYS A 20 8.30 3.79 11.97
CA LYS A 20 7.38 4.33 12.99
C LYS A 20 7.77 5.74 13.46
N GLU A 21 9.06 6.05 13.51
CA GLU A 21 9.58 7.32 14.00
C GLU A 21 9.82 8.35 12.88
N MET A 22 9.54 7.98 11.63
CA MET A 22 9.71 8.86 10.48
C MET A 22 8.53 9.83 10.33
N SER A 23 8.83 11.10 10.09
CA SER A 23 7.81 12.14 9.91
C SER A 23 7.00 12.01 8.62
N PHE A 24 7.45 11.17 7.67
CA PHE A 24 6.81 11.03 6.37
C PHE A 24 6.73 9.58 5.88
N HIS A 25 7.85 8.93 5.53
CA HIS A 25 7.89 7.52 5.07
C HIS A 25 7.55 6.56 6.21
N ASN A 26 6.28 6.56 6.61
CA ASN A 26 5.69 5.80 7.69
C ASN A 26 4.43 5.09 7.18
N LEU A 27 3.80 4.32 8.07
CA LEU A 27 2.62 3.54 7.70
C LEU A 27 1.47 4.38 7.13
N GLU A 28 1.29 5.62 7.60
CA GLU A 28 0.22 6.48 7.10
C GLU A 28 0.49 6.89 5.64
N HIS A 29 1.74 7.22 5.30
CA HIS A 29 2.09 7.51 3.91
C HIS A 29 1.81 6.33 2.98
N THR A 30 2.16 5.11 3.39
CA THR A 30 1.84 3.91 2.62
C THR A 30 0.33 3.71 2.42
N ARG A 31 -0.49 3.97 3.45
CA ARG A 31 -1.95 3.91 3.33
C ARG A 31 -2.49 4.93 2.34
N ASP A 32 -1.97 6.16 2.38
CA ASP A 32 -2.34 7.22 1.44
C ASP A 32 -1.98 6.86 0.00
N VAL A 33 -0.79 6.30 -0.24
CA VAL A 33 -0.35 5.83 -1.57
C VAL A 33 -1.29 4.75 -2.09
N VAL A 34 -1.62 3.74 -1.28
CA VAL A 34 -2.55 2.67 -1.66
C VAL A 34 -3.96 3.20 -1.94
N ALA A 35 -4.44 4.17 -1.16
CA ALA A 35 -5.73 4.82 -1.39
C ALA A 35 -5.75 5.61 -2.71
N ASN A 36 -4.67 6.32 -3.03
CA ASN A 36 -4.53 7.06 -4.28
C ASN A 36 -4.43 6.12 -5.49
N ILE A 37 -3.69 5.01 -5.40
CA ILE A 37 -3.65 3.96 -6.43
C ILE A 37 -5.06 3.49 -6.76
N LYS A 38 -5.87 3.15 -5.75
CA LYS A 38 -7.26 2.71 -5.92
C LYS A 38 -8.12 3.78 -6.59
N THR A 39 -7.95 5.04 -6.18
CA THR A 39 -8.71 6.18 -6.73
C THR A 39 -8.38 6.39 -8.22
N ILE A 40 -7.11 6.43 -8.57
CA ILE A 40 -6.63 6.61 -9.95
C ILE A 40 -7.08 5.43 -10.81
N GLY A 41 -6.87 4.20 -10.35
CA GLY A 41 -7.23 3.00 -11.10
C GLY A 41 -8.73 2.90 -11.37
N LYS A 42 -9.57 3.28 -10.39
CA LYS A 42 -11.02 3.38 -10.58
C LYS A 42 -11.38 4.44 -11.63
N SER A 43 -10.79 5.63 -11.56
CA SER A 43 -11.03 6.71 -12.53
C SER A 43 -10.58 6.36 -13.95
N MET A 44 -9.56 5.51 -14.07
CA MET A 44 -9.06 4.99 -15.36
C MET A 44 -9.84 3.78 -15.88
N GLY A 45 -10.76 3.21 -15.10
CA GLY A 45 -11.51 2.01 -15.49
C GLY A 45 -10.65 0.74 -15.58
N LEU A 46 -9.59 0.63 -14.76
CA LEU A 46 -8.69 -0.52 -14.77
C LEU A 46 -9.36 -1.76 -14.16
N SER A 47 -9.08 -2.93 -14.74
CA SER A 47 -9.60 -4.21 -14.23
C SER A 47 -8.94 -4.60 -12.91
N ALA A 48 -9.61 -5.45 -12.14
CA ALA A 48 -9.05 -6.01 -10.90
C ALA A 48 -7.70 -6.73 -11.13
N SER A 49 -7.55 -7.43 -12.27
CA SER A 49 -6.30 -8.10 -12.64
C SER A 49 -5.13 -7.15 -12.87
N PHE A 50 -5.41 -5.92 -13.32
CA PHE A 50 -4.39 -4.88 -13.45
C PHE A 50 -4.15 -4.18 -12.10
N MET A 51 -5.21 -3.99 -11.30
CA MET A 51 -5.15 -3.30 -10.02
C MET A 51 -4.41 -4.08 -8.93
N GLU A 52 -4.56 -5.40 -8.89
CA GLU A 52 -3.97 -6.24 -7.85
C GLU A 52 -2.45 -6.08 -7.71
N PRO A 53 -1.62 -6.23 -8.76
CA PRO A 53 -0.17 -6.06 -8.64
C PRO A 53 0.23 -4.63 -8.28
N VAL A 54 -0.52 -3.62 -8.74
CA VAL A 54 -0.22 -2.20 -8.44
C VAL A 54 -0.54 -1.88 -6.98
N ILE A 55 -1.64 -2.41 -6.43
CA ILE A 55 -1.97 -2.26 -5.01
C ILE A 55 -0.92 -2.97 -4.14
N ILE A 56 -0.47 -4.16 -4.53
CA ILE A 56 0.60 -4.88 -3.84
C ILE A 56 1.89 -4.06 -3.86
N ALA A 57 2.29 -3.52 -5.02
CA ALA A 57 3.47 -2.66 -5.12
C ALA A 57 3.37 -1.41 -4.23
N GLY A 58 2.17 -0.80 -4.13
CA GLY A 58 1.92 0.33 -3.23
C GLY A 58 2.15 -0.01 -1.76
N TRP A 59 1.78 -1.21 -1.30
CA TRP A 59 2.04 -1.66 0.07
C TRP A 59 3.52 -1.85 0.38
N PHE A 60 4.33 -2.25 -0.60
CA PHE A 60 5.77 -2.52 -0.44
C PHE A 60 6.68 -1.33 -0.76
N HIS A 61 6.15 -0.20 -1.24
CA HIS A 61 7.01 0.84 -1.82
C HIS A 61 7.97 1.53 -0.82
N ASP A 62 7.63 1.50 0.48
CA ASP A 62 8.41 2.08 1.59
C ASP A 62 9.02 1.02 2.54
N THR A 63 8.90 -0.28 2.22
CA THR A 63 9.40 -1.37 3.09
C THR A 63 10.90 -1.63 2.94
#